data_AF-A0A2G6G3T4-F1
#
_entry.id   AF-A0A2G6G3T4-F1
#
_cell.length_a   1.000
_cell.length_b   1.000
_cell.length_c   1.000
_cell.angle_alpha   90.00
_cell.angle_beta   90.00
_cell.angle_gamma   90.00
#
_symmetry.space_group_name_H-M   'P 1'
#
loop_
_entity.id
_entity.type
_entity.pdbx_description
1 polymer ?
#
loop_
_entity_poly.entity_id
_entity_poly.type
_entity_poly.pdbx_seq_one_letter_code
_entity_poly.pdbx_strand_id
1 'polypeptide(L)'
;MSEESKIIDTLLARYDYAGVYDLLIELGLAETDLAYIVKSCRYAINFDFDSAIDIIYAAEDKVLLKKPIKNFIESLRNAKAGRAEAVFSELIESVKIQLLNDELIDFLGRVYRFKEAILKYLFIQRYTGNKRIDLLSENMSKRYQLRVLRSKFDIHNSNISYAITVYFEKHQADDFKAKQIIEILESKQMNRLIELRNDSIVGHGFTGISRRDLADVYGDPMSVIDQFYECLRLLELKVDKKKYDSINKFLRALSSHVKARQIMGKVIHFE
;
A
#
# COMPACT_ATOMS: atom_id res chain seq x y z
N MET A 1 -14.75 21.76 -19.04
CA MET A 1 -13.45 21.39 -18.44
C MET A 1 -12.35 21.76 -19.41
N SER A 2 -11.20 22.22 -18.90
CA SER A 2 -10.03 22.52 -19.73
C SER A 2 -9.39 21.23 -20.28
N GLU A 3 -8.51 21.35 -21.27
CA GLU A 3 -7.77 20.21 -21.80
C GLU A 3 -6.82 19.66 -20.73
N GLU A 4 -6.11 20.55 -20.04
CA GLU A 4 -5.21 20.25 -18.91
C GLU A 4 -5.96 19.57 -17.76
N SER A 5 -7.18 20.02 -17.44
CA SER A 5 -8.03 19.41 -16.41
C SER A 5 -8.47 18.00 -16.78
N LYS A 6 -8.69 17.70 -18.07
CA LYS A 6 -8.95 16.32 -18.53
C LYS A 6 -7.71 15.44 -18.44
N ILE A 7 -6.52 16.00 -18.73
CA ILE A 7 -5.25 15.28 -18.58
C ILE A 7 -5.01 14.95 -17.10
N ILE A 8 -5.13 15.93 -16.21
CA ILE A 8 -5.04 15.74 -14.76
C ILE A 8 -6.02 14.66 -14.29
N ASP A 9 -7.27 14.70 -14.74
CA ASP A 9 -8.28 13.71 -14.37
C ASP A 9 -7.90 12.29 -14.80
N THR A 10 -7.34 12.15 -16.01
CA THR A 10 -6.86 10.87 -16.56
C THR A 10 -5.68 10.32 -15.77
N LEU A 11 -4.71 11.18 -15.42
CA LEU A 11 -3.55 10.79 -14.63
C LEU A 11 -3.95 10.41 -13.20
N LEU A 12 -4.84 11.19 -12.56
CA LEU A 12 -5.39 10.87 -11.24
C LEU A 12 -6.21 9.56 -11.24
N ALA A 13 -6.88 9.23 -12.35
CA ALA A 13 -7.58 7.94 -12.46
C ALA A 13 -6.63 6.73 -12.41
N ARG A 14 -5.35 6.94 -12.74
CA ARG A 14 -4.27 5.94 -12.70
C ARG A 14 -3.31 6.15 -11.52
N TYR A 15 -3.63 7.07 -10.60
CA TYR A 15 -2.78 7.44 -9.47
C TYR A 15 -1.37 7.89 -9.89
N ASP A 16 -1.23 8.42 -11.11
CA ASP A 16 0.04 8.94 -11.62
C ASP A 16 0.28 10.35 -11.09
N TYR A 17 0.63 10.43 -9.81
CA TYR A 17 0.92 11.70 -9.14
C TYR A 17 2.19 12.35 -9.66
N ALA A 18 3.12 11.60 -10.24
CA ALA A 18 4.32 12.15 -10.85
C ALA A 18 3.95 12.94 -12.11
N GLY A 19 3.21 12.32 -13.03
CA GLY A 19 2.73 12.99 -14.25
C GLY A 19 1.85 14.21 -13.95
N VAL A 20 0.98 14.14 -12.93
CA VAL A 20 0.18 15.32 -12.52
C VAL A 20 1.08 16.43 -12.02
N TYR A 21 2.09 16.12 -11.19
CA TYR A 21 2.98 17.13 -10.64
C TYR A 21 3.86 17.79 -11.72
N ASP A 22 4.38 17.00 -12.66
CA ASP A 22 5.21 17.52 -13.75
C ASP A 22 4.39 18.48 -14.65
N LEU A 23 3.15 18.12 -14.97
CA LEU A 23 2.22 19.02 -15.67
C LEU A 23 1.95 20.31 -14.88
N LEU A 24 1.78 20.22 -13.56
CA LEU A 24 1.59 21.42 -12.73
C LEU A 24 2.82 22.33 -12.73
N ILE A 25 4.03 21.77 -12.77
CA ILE A 25 5.27 22.55 -12.92
C ILE A 25 5.28 23.28 -14.26
N GLU A 26 4.99 22.58 -15.37
CA GLU A 26 4.95 23.18 -16.71
C GLU A 26 3.94 24.33 -16.81
N LEU A 27 2.83 24.23 -16.07
CA LEU A 27 1.81 25.27 -15.98
C LEU A 27 2.16 26.41 -15.00
N GLY A 28 3.33 26.36 -14.33
CA GLY A 28 3.74 27.36 -13.34
C GLY A 28 2.99 27.29 -12.01
N LEU A 29 2.44 26.12 -11.67
CA LEU A 29 1.57 25.89 -10.51
C LEU A 29 2.26 25.09 -9.39
N ALA A 30 3.59 25.03 -9.38
CA ALA A 30 4.38 24.24 -8.42
C ALA A 30 4.11 24.64 -6.95
N GLU A 31 3.85 25.92 -6.69
CA GLU A 31 3.62 26.46 -5.34
C GLU A 31 2.12 26.63 -5.03
N THR A 32 1.32 25.63 -5.40
CA THR A 32 -0.13 25.62 -5.14
C THR A 32 -0.53 24.46 -4.23
N ASP A 33 -1.64 24.60 -3.49
CA ASP A 33 -2.19 23.49 -2.67
C ASP A 33 -2.36 22.20 -3.47
N LEU A 34 -2.83 22.31 -4.73
CA LEU A 34 -2.97 21.18 -5.64
C LEU A 34 -1.62 20.47 -5.85
N ALA A 35 -0.57 21.23 -6.15
CA ALA A 35 0.78 20.68 -6.34
C ALA A 35 1.35 20.08 -5.05
N TYR A 36 1.19 20.73 -3.90
CA TYR A 36 1.66 20.19 -2.61
C TYR A 36 0.97 18.87 -2.25
N ILE A 37 -0.35 18.78 -2.41
CA ILE A 37 -1.10 17.54 -2.12
C ILE A 37 -0.71 16.42 -3.10
N VAL A 38 -0.62 16.72 -4.40
CA VAL A 38 -0.19 15.74 -5.42
C VAL A 38 1.22 15.24 -5.11
N LYS A 39 2.14 16.15 -4.81
CA LYS A 39 3.52 15.81 -4.46
C LYS A 39 3.58 14.97 -3.18
N SER A 40 2.79 15.30 -2.16
CA SER A 40 2.65 14.47 -0.96
C SER A 40 2.16 13.05 -1.28
N CYS A 41 1.14 12.91 -2.15
CA CYS A 41 0.66 11.60 -2.59
C CYS A 41 1.75 10.80 -3.33
N ARG A 42 2.54 11.46 -4.18
CA ARG A 42 3.69 10.83 -4.88
C ARG A 42 4.70 10.23 -3.90
N TYR A 43 5.04 10.93 -2.82
CA TYR A 43 5.93 10.38 -1.79
C TYR A 43 5.27 9.25 -0.99
N ALA A 44 3.98 9.41 -0.63
CA ALA A 44 3.25 8.44 0.16
C ALA A 44 3.13 7.06 -0.51
N ILE A 45 2.81 7.00 -1.81
CA ILE A 45 2.72 5.71 -2.55
C ILE A 45 4.07 4.98 -2.68
N ASN A 46 5.16 5.72 -2.46
CA ASN A 46 6.54 5.21 -2.41
C ASN A 46 7.01 4.94 -0.98
N PHE A 47 6.12 4.98 0.01
CA PHE A 47 6.40 4.76 1.43
C PHE A 47 7.36 5.78 2.06
N ASP A 48 7.61 6.92 1.39
CA ASP A 48 8.35 8.04 1.96
C ASP A 48 7.39 8.96 2.73
N PHE A 49 6.99 8.48 3.91
CA PHE A 49 6.02 9.18 4.74
C PHE A 49 6.59 10.47 5.36
N ASP A 50 7.90 10.55 5.55
CA ASP A 50 8.57 11.74 6.05
C ASP A 50 8.40 12.90 5.05
N SER A 51 8.86 12.71 3.81
CA SER A 51 8.70 13.71 2.76
C SER A 51 7.22 14.01 2.48
N ALA A 52 6.35 13.00 2.48
CA ALA A 52 4.92 13.20 2.25
C ALA A 52 4.29 14.13 3.30
N ILE A 53 4.65 13.97 4.58
CA ILE A 53 4.16 14.80 5.67
C ILE A 53 4.74 16.22 5.60
N ASP A 54 6.03 16.36 5.36
CA ASP A 54 6.67 17.67 5.33
C ASP A 54 6.11 18.55 4.20
N ILE A 55 5.89 17.95 3.03
CA ILE A 55 5.40 18.66 1.84
C ILE A 55 3.94 19.08 1.97
N ILE A 56 3.07 18.24 2.55
CA ILE A 56 1.65 18.57 2.62
C ILE A 56 1.40 19.78 3.52
N TYR A 57 2.26 20.04 4.51
CA TYR A 57 2.17 21.21 5.39
C TYR A 57 2.52 22.54 4.72
N ALA A 58 3.01 22.54 3.47
CA ALA A 58 3.14 23.76 2.69
C ALA A 58 1.79 24.28 2.15
N ALA A 59 0.74 23.46 2.18
CA ALA A 59 -0.60 23.88 1.79
C ALA A 59 -1.25 24.82 2.81
N GLU A 60 -2.20 25.64 2.37
CA GLU A 60 -2.93 26.59 3.21
C GLU A 60 -3.74 25.89 4.32
N ASP A 61 -3.82 26.51 5.51
CA ASP A 61 -4.54 25.97 6.68
C ASP A 61 -5.98 25.54 6.37
N LYS A 62 -6.69 26.33 5.56
CA LYS A 62 -8.08 26.03 5.18
C LYS A 62 -8.22 24.76 4.33
N VAL A 63 -7.17 24.38 3.60
CA VAL A 63 -7.08 23.12 2.86
C VAL A 63 -6.72 21.98 3.80
N LEU A 64 -5.77 22.19 4.71
CA LEU A 64 -5.38 21.22 5.74
C LEU A 64 -6.55 20.82 6.65
N LEU A 65 -7.48 21.76 6.90
CA LEU A 65 -8.69 21.52 7.69
C LEU A 65 -9.77 20.71 6.95
N LYS A 66 -9.66 20.51 5.64
CA LYS A 66 -10.63 19.69 4.88
C LYS A 66 -10.50 18.22 5.30
N LYS A 67 -11.63 17.58 5.59
CA LYS A 67 -11.71 16.20 6.09
C LYS A 67 -10.87 15.19 5.29
N PRO A 68 -10.88 15.16 3.93
CA PRO A 68 -10.05 14.24 3.17
C PRO A 68 -8.55 14.41 3.44
N ILE A 69 -8.08 15.66 3.54
CA ILE A 69 -6.67 16.00 3.79
C ILE A 69 -6.28 15.68 5.23
N LYS A 70 -7.12 16.05 6.21
CA LYS A 70 -6.88 15.71 7.61
C LYS A 70 -6.75 14.19 7.82
N ASN A 71 -7.67 13.42 7.23
CA ASN A 71 -7.63 11.96 7.30
C ASN A 71 -6.36 11.39 6.61
N PHE A 72 -5.97 11.96 5.48
CA PHE A 72 -4.74 11.57 4.79
C PHE A 72 -3.50 11.82 5.65
N ILE A 73 -3.36 13.01 6.24
CA ILE A 73 -2.25 13.36 7.15
C ILE A 73 -2.19 12.41 8.35
N GLU A 74 -3.34 12.12 8.97
CA GLU A 74 -3.41 11.16 10.08
C GLU A 74 -2.98 9.76 9.64
N SER A 75 -3.42 9.31 8.46
CA SER A 75 -2.98 8.05 7.86
C SER A 75 -1.47 8.01 7.65
N LEU A 76 -0.86 9.08 7.11
CA LEU A 76 0.60 9.18 6.92
C LEU A 76 1.34 9.09 8.25
N ARG A 77 0.91 9.82 9.27
CA ARG A 77 1.51 9.78 10.61
C ARG A 77 1.43 8.40 11.24
N ASN A 78 0.28 7.74 11.11
CA ASN A 78 0.09 6.39 11.62
C ASN A 78 0.95 5.36 10.86
N ALA A 79 1.08 5.50 9.54
CA ALA A 79 1.93 4.64 8.73
C ALA A 79 3.42 4.82 9.08
N LYS A 80 3.89 6.08 9.22
CA LYS A 80 5.22 6.43 9.72
C LYS A 80 5.51 5.83 11.10
N ALA A 81 4.53 5.87 12.00
CA ALA A 81 4.64 5.25 13.32
C ALA A 81 4.55 3.71 13.31
N GLY A 82 4.33 3.09 12.14
CA GLY A 82 4.25 1.64 12.00
C GLY A 82 2.91 1.04 12.41
N ARG A 83 1.84 1.83 12.61
CA ARG A 83 0.53 1.30 12.99
C ARG A 83 0.03 0.33 11.91
N ALA A 84 -0.29 -0.91 12.31
CA ALA A 84 -0.59 -1.99 11.38
C ALA A 84 -1.68 -1.64 10.36
N GLU A 85 -2.82 -1.12 10.82
CA GLU A 85 -3.94 -0.74 9.92
C GLU A 85 -3.51 0.28 8.86
N ALA A 86 -2.72 1.30 9.24
CA ALA A 86 -2.27 2.34 8.32
C ALA A 86 -1.24 1.81 7.31
N VAL A 87 -0.27 1.02 7.77
CA VAL A 87 0.76 0.44 6.89
C VAL A 87 0.15 -0.61 5.95
N PHE A 88 -0.77 -1.46 6.41
CA PHE A 88 -1.47 -2.40 5.53
C PHE A 88 -2.40 -1.68 4.55
N SER A 89 -3.02 -0.56 4.94
CA SER A 89 -3.78 0.29 4.01
C SER A 89 -2.89 0.85 2.90
N GLU A 90 -1.68 1.32 3.24
CA GLU A 90 -0.73 1.78 2.24
C GLU A 90 -0.26 0.64 1.33
N LEU A 91 0.06 -0.52 1.90
CA LEU A 91 0.53 -1.67 1.14
C LEU A 91 -0.52 -2.16 0.15
N ILE A 92 -1.80 -2.18 0.54
CA ILE A 92 -2.85 -2.74 -0.33
C ILE A 92 -3.18 -1.78 -1.47
N GLU A 93 -3.25 -0.48 -1.18
CA GLU A 93 -3.38 0.55 -2.20
C GLU A 93 -2.18 0.53 -3.15
N SER A 94 -0.97 0.32 -2.62
CA SER A 94 0.22 0.24 -3.46
C SER A 94 0.22 -0.97 -4.39
N VAL A 95 -0.24 -2.15 -3.93
CA VAL A 95 -0.43 -3.35 -4.77
C VAL A 95 -1.43 -3.06 -5.88
N LYS A 96 -2.57 -2.44 -5.53
CA LYS A 96 -3.61 -2.02 -6.49
C LYS A 96 -3.04 -1.08 -7.56
N ILE A 97 -2.31 -0.06 -7.15
CA ILE A 97 -1.74 0.95 -8.06
C ILE A 97 -0.77 0.31 -9.05
N GLN A 98 0.14 -0.58 -8.60
CA GLN A 98 1.07 -1.24 -9.52
C GLN A 98 0.36 -2.08 -10.57
N LEU A 99 -0.68 -2.82 -10.17
CA LEU A 99 -1.47 -3.63 -11.10
C LEU A 99 -2.25 -2.78 -12.12
N LEU A 100 -2.80 -1.65 -11.67
CA LEU A 100 -3.51 -0.72 -12.55
C LEU A 100 -2.58 -0.05 -13.58
N ASN A 101 -1.33 0.19 -13.20
CA ASN A 101 -0.33 0.86 -14.03
C ASN A 101 0.54 -0.09 -14.86
N ASP A 102 0.21 -1.38 -14.93
CA ASP A 102 0.99 -2.38 -15.68
C ASP A 102 2.43 -2.61 -15.16
N GLU A 103 2.70 -2.21 -13.92
CA GLU A 103 3.97 -2.40 -13.23
C GLU A 103 4.03 -3.81 -12.59
N LEU A 104 3.95 -4.84 -13.43
CA LEU A 104 3.66 -6.22 -12.99
C LEU A 104 4.76 -6.86 -12.15
N ILE A 105 6.02 -6.50 -12.42
CA ILE A 105 7.17 -6.98 -11.65
C ILE A 105 7.11 -6.44 -10.21
N ASP A 106 6.84 -5.14 -10.06
CA ASP A 106 6.71 -4.49 -8.76
C ASP A 106 5.45 -4.97 -8.03
N PHE A 107 4.36 -5.20 -8.76
CA PHE A 107 3.17 -5.85 -8.22
C PHE A 107 3.50 -7.19 -7.56
N LEU A 108 4.22 -8.09 -8.24
CA LEU A 108 4.62 -9.39 -7.68
C LEU A 108 5.52 -9.24 -6.44
N GLY A 109 6.47 -8.30 -6.46
CA GLY A 109 7.29 -7.97 -5.30
C GLY A 109 6.47 -7.55 -4.10
N ARG A 110 5.46 -6.70 -4.32
CA ARG A 110 4.55 -6.20 -3.26
C ARG A 110 3.59 -7.28 -2.76
N VAL A 111 3.08 -8.17 -3.63
CA VAL A 111 2.27 -9.34 -3.24
C VAL A 111 3.05 -10.24 -2.27
N TYR A 112 4.29 -10.57 -2.60
CA TYR A 112 5.16 -11.36 -1.71
C TYR A 112 5.36 -10.64 -0.36
N ARG A 113 5.66 -9.34 -0.41
CA ARG A 113 5.86 -8.52 0.80
C ARG A 113 4.61 -8.49 1.68
N PHE A 114 3.43 -8.43 1.07
CA PHE A 114 2.14 -8.45 1.75
C PHE A 114 1.90 -9.79 2.45
N LYS A 115 2.04 -10.91 1.71
CA LYS A 115 1.93 -12.27 2.26
C LYS A 115 2.82 -12.44 3.49
N GLU A 116 4.09 -12.06 3.37
CA GLU A 116 5.05 -12.17 4.48
C GLU A 116 4.64 -11.28 5.67
N ALA A 117 4.18 -10.06 5.44
CA ALA A 117 3.75 -9.15 6.50
C ALA A 117 2.53 -9.68 7.27
N ILE A 118 1.54 -10.26 6.58
CA ILE A 118 0.37 -10.89 7.22
C ILE A 118 0.81 -12.07 8.09
N LEU A 119 1.62 -12.99 7.56
CA LEU A 119 2.08 -14.17 8.31
C LEU A 119 2.84 -13.77 9.57
N LYS A 120 3.77 -12.82 9.44
CA LYS A 120 4.55 -12.31 10.57
C LYS A 120 3.67 -11.63 11.63
N TYR A 121 2.70 -10.84 11.20
CA TYR A 121 1.75 -10.19 12.11
C TYR A 121 0.91 -11.22 12.84
N LEU A 122 0.34 -12.18 12.11
CA LEU A 122 -0.45 -13.29 12.64
C LEU A 122 0.34 -14.06 13.71
N PHE A 123 1.59 -14.43 13.40
CA PHE A 123 2.47 -15.12 14.35
C PHE A 123 2.66 -14.33 15.65
N ILE A 124 3.05 -13.05 15.57
CA ILE A 124 3.28 -12.23 16.76
C ILE A 124 1.99 -12.00 17.54
N GLN A 125 0.86 -11.78 16.86
CA GLN A 125 -0.44 -11.59 17.49
C GLN A 125 -0.83 -12.80 18.36
N ARG A 126 -0.64 -14.02 17.84
CA ARG A 126 -0.99 -15.24 18.56
C ARG A 126 0.05 -15.62 19.61
N TYR A 127 1.33 -15.46 19.30
CA TYR A 127 2.41 -15.72 20.24
C TYR A 127 2.38 -14.80 21.47
N THR A 128 2.08 -13.52 21.28
CA THR A 128 2.08 -12.53 22.38
C THR A 128 0.70 -12.31 23.02
N GLY A 129 -0.38 -12.70 22.33
CA GLY A 129 -1.76 -12.36 22.70
C GLY A 129 -2.10 -10.87 22.51
N ASN A 130 -1.17 -10.05 22.01
CA ASN A 130 -1.40 -8.63 21.82
C ASN A 130 -2.13 -8.36 20.49
N LYS A 131 -3.31 -7.73 20.58
CA LYS A 131 -4.12 -7.35 19.42
C LYS A 131 -3.58 -6.14 18.64
N ARG A 132 -2.68 -5.35 19.23
CA ARG A 132 -2.13 -4.13 18.62
C ARG A 132 -0.61 -4.23 18.54
N ILE A 133 -0.13 -4.57 17.35
CA ILE A 133 1.29 -4.70 17.03
C ILE A 133 1.62 -3.65 15.98
N ASP A 134 2.72 -2.94 16.20
CA ASP A 134 3.26 -2.02 15.20
C ASP A 134 4.16 -2.82 14.23
N LEU A 135 4.02 -2.60 12.92
CA LEU A 135 4.77 -3.35 11.90
C LEU A 135 6.27 -3.00 11.88
N LEU A 136 6.67 -1.90 12.53
CA LEU A 136 8.05 -1.46 12.64
C LEU A 136 8.74 -1.91 13.94
N SER A 137 8.04 -2.59 14.85
CA SER A 137 8.67 -3.05 16.10
C SER A 137 9.63 -4.22 15.89
N GLU A 138 10.60 -4.39 16.80
CA GLU A 138 11.66 -5.40 16.69
C GLU A 138 11.11 -6.83 16.52
N ASN A 139 9.98 -7.13 17.17
CA ASN A 139 9.33 -8.44 17.11
C ASN A 139 8.78 -8.80 15.72
N MET A 140 8.62 -7.82 14.82
CA MET A 140 8.24 -8.04 13.41
C MET A 140 9.43 -8.42 12.53
N SER A 141 10.66 -8.29 13.04
CA SER A 141 11.86 -8.67 12.31
C SER A 141 11.95 -10.19 12.12
N LYS A 142 12.42 -10.62 10.94
CA LYS A 142 12.69 -12.04 10.64
C LYS A 142 13.60 -12.67 11.71
N ARG A 143 14.62 -11.93 12.15
CA ARG A 143 15.62 -12.39 13.12
C ARG A 143 15.00 -12.68 14.49
N TYR A 144 14.13 -11.81 14.98
CA TYR A 144 13.43 -12.03 16.24
C TYR A 144 12.53 -13.27 16.15
N GLN A 145 11.70 -13.35 15.10
CA GLN A 145 10.72 -14.43 14.99
C GLN A 145 11.37 -15.79 14.82
N LEU A 146 12.40 -15.91 13.98
CA LEU A 146 13.16 -17.16 13.84
C LEU A 146 13.85 -17.58 15.15
N ARG A 147 14.32 -16.61 15.95
CA ARG A 147 14.89 -16.89 17.27
C ARG A 147 13.84 -17.48 18.20
N VAL A 148 12.64 -16.89 18.25
CA VAL A 148 11.52 -17.37 19.05
C VAL A 148 11.07 -18.76 18.61
N LEU A 149 10.87 -18.95 17.29
CA LEU A 149 10.48 -20.23 16.70
C LEU A 149 11.47 -21.34 17.05
N ARG A 150 12.77 -21.04 17.00
CA ARG A 150 13.82 -21.98 17.40
C ARG A 150 13.83 -22.26 18.90
N SER A 151 13.90 -21.22 19.73
CA SER A 151 14.18 -21.38 21.17
C SER A 151 12.97 -21.83 21.97
N LYS A 152 11.74 -21.50 21.53
CA LYS A 152 10.51 -21.81 22.26
C LYS A 152 9.70 -22.96 21.67
N PHE A 153 9.83 -23.20 20.36
CA PHE A 153 9.00 -24.16 19.65
C PHE A 153 9.81 -25.24 18.91
N ASP A 154 11.14 -25.22 19.01
CA ASP A 154 12.04 -26.17 18.33
C ASP A 154 11.84 -26.24 16.80
N ILE A 155 11.52 -25.09 16.17
CA ILE A 155 11.32 -24.99 14.72
C ILE A 155 12.58 -24.38 14.09
N HIS A 156 13.34 -25.21 13.38
CA HIS A 156 14.60 -24.86 12.75
C HIS A 156 14.45 -24.73 11.22
N ASN A 157 13.88 -23.63 10.75
CA ASN A 157 13.82 -23.30 9.33
C ASN A 157 14.23 -21.84 9.09
N SER A 158 15.00 -21.58 8.03
CA SER A 158 15.49 -20.24 7.70
C SER A 158 14.49 -19.40 6.88
N ASN A 159 13.50 -20.04 6.26
CA ASN A 159 12.35 -19.41 5.63
C ASN A 159 11.28 -19.13 6.68
N ILE A 160 11.00 -17.84 6.91
CA ILE A 160 10.09 -17.41 7.97
C ILE A 160 8.63 -17.79 7.69
N SER A 161 8.18 -17.69 6.44
CA SER A 161 6.80 -18.05 6.06
C SER A 161 6.53 -19.53 6.33
N TYR A 162 7.48 -20.38 5.93
CA TYR A 162 7.40 -21.82 6.20
C TYR A 162 7.47 -22.12 7.71
N ALA A 163 8.41 -21.51 8.42
CA ALA A 163 8.56 -21.71 9.86
C ALA A 163 7.30 -21.31 10.64
N ILE A 164 6.64 -20.23 10.25
CA ILE A 164 5.36 -19.79 10.84
C ILE A 164 4.24 -20.78 10.52
N THR A 165 4.18 -21.29 9.29
CA THR A 165 3.17 -22.29 8.90
C THR A 165 3.30 -23.55 9.77
N VAL A 166 4.52 -24.08 9.91
CA VAL A 166 4.81 -25.22 10.79
C VAL A 166 4.44 -24.93 12.26
N TYR A 167 4.65 -23.70 12.73
CA TYR A 167 4.22 -23.30 14.07
C TYR A 167 2.71 -23.42 14.24
N PHE A 168 1.93 -22.93 13.28
CA PHE A 168 0.47 -23.02 13.37
C PHE A 168 -0.03 -24.46 13.27
N GLU A 169 0.56 -25.27 12.39
CA GLU A 169 0.23 -26.69 12.27
C GLU A 169 0.50 -27.47 13.56
N LYS A 170 1.63 -27.20 14.24
CA LYS A 170 2.04 -27.97 15.43
C LYS A 170 1.50 -27.44 16.75
N HIS A 171 1.33 -26.12 16.89
CA HIS A 171 1.12 -25.47 18.18
C HIS A 171 -0.15 -24.63 18.27
N GLN A 172 -0.85 -24.40 17.16
CA GLN A 172 -2.08 -23.62 17.11
C GLN A 172 -3.10 -24.25 16.15
N ALA A 173 -3.16 -25.58 16.09
CA ALA A 173 -4.00 -26.31 15.14
C ALA A 173 -5.51 -26.00 15.28
N ASP A 174 -5.94 -25.64 16.50
CA ASP A 174 -7.33 -25.29 16.82
C ASP A 174 -7.70 -23.83 16.50
N ASP A 175 -6.73 -23.00 16.10
CA ASP A 175 -6.98 -21.61 15.72
C ASP A 175 -7.56 -21.51 14.31
N PHE A 176 -8.88 -21.69 14.21
CA PHE A 176 -9.60 -21.72 12.94
C PHE A 176 -9.38 -20.46 12.08
N LYS A 177 -9.29 -19.28 12.70
CA LYS A 177 -9.01 -18.03 11.97
C LYS A 177 -7.59 -18.04 11.38
N ALA A 178 -6.59 -18.46 12.15
CA ALA A 178 -5.23 -18.56 11.65
C ALA A 178 -5.12 -19.59 10.52
N LYS A 179 -5.80 -20.73 10.66
CA LYS A 179 -5.86 -21.76 9.62
C LYS A 179 -6.42 -21.22 8.31
N GLN A 180 -7.55 -20.49 8.35
CA GLN A 180 -8.11 -19.86 7.15
C GLN A 180 -7.15 -18.86 6.50
N ILE A 181 -6.47 -18.03 7.31
CA ILE A 181 -5.48 -17.08 6.79
C ILE A 181 -4.36 -17.84 6.07
N ILE A 182 -3.82 -18.90 6.69
CA ILE A 182 -2.75 -19.71 6.10
C ILE A 182 -3.23 -20.41 4.82
N GLU A 183 -4.42 -20.99 4.81
CA GLU A 183 -5.01 -21.62 3.61
C GLU A 183 -5.12 -20.63 2.44
N ILE A 184 -5.51 -19.37 2.70
CA ILE A 184 -5.53 -18.32 1.67
C ILE A 184 -4.11 -18.03 1.17
N LEU A 185 -3.16 -17.80 2.08
CA LEU A 185 -1.80 -17.39 1.76
C LEU A 185 -0.93 -18.52 1.16
N GLU A 186 -1.26 -19.77 1.43
CA GLU A 186 -0.60 -20.97 0.89
C GLU A 186 -1.47 -21.67 -0.18
N SER A 187 -2.50 -20.99 -0.68
CA SER A 187 -3.31 -21.48 -1.80
C SER A 187 -2.44 -21.73 -3.04
N LYS A 188 -2.89 -22.65 -3.90
CA LYS A 188 -2.20 -22.99 -5.15
C LYS A 188 -1.95 -21.74 -6.00
N GLN A 189 -2.93 -20.86 -6.10
CA GLN A 189 -2.83 -19.61 -6.85
C GLN A 189 -1.80 -18.66 -6.25
N MET A 190 -1.84 -18.44 -4.93
CA MET A 190 -0.88 -17.57 -4.26
C MET A 190 0.55 -18.11 -4.44
N ASN A 191 0.76 -19.40 -4.22
CA ASN A 191 2.07 -20.02 -4.41
C ASN A 191 2.58 -19.92 -5.86
N ARG A 192 1.68 -20.00 -6.85
CA ARG A 192 2.05 -19.77 -8.25
C ARG A 192 2.49 -18.32 -8.52
N LEU A 193 1.89 -17.31 -7.88
CA LEU A 193 2.41 -15.94 -7.97
C LEU A 193 3.80 -15.79 -7.32
N ILE A 194 4.05 -16.49 -6.21
CA ILE A 194 5.38 -16.49 -5.58
C ILE A 194 6.42 -17.16 -6.48
N GLU A 195 6.07 -18.22 -7.20
CA GLU A 195 6.92 -18.84 -8.22
C GLU A 195 7.25 -17.84 -9.35
N LEU A 196 6.23 -17.21 -9.95
CA LEU A 196 6.43 -16.17 -10.97
C LEU A 196 7.36 -15.06 -10.47
N ARG A 197 7.16 -14.61 -9.22
CA ARG A 197 8.04 -13.63 -8.58
C ARG A 197 9.48 -14.13 -8.50
N ASN A 198 9.68 -15.37 -8.06
CA ASN A 198 11.01 -15.96 -7.88
C ASN A 198 11.75 -16.10 -9.22
N ASP A 199 11.05 -16.45 -10.28
CA ASP A 199 11.62 -16.63 -11.62
C ASP A 199 11.91 -15.29 -12.34
N SER A 200 11.40 -14.18 -11.80
CA SER A 200 11.56 -12.84 -12.36
C SER A 200 12.70 -12.04 -11.73
N ILE A 201 13.00 -10.87 -12.32
CA ILE A 201 14.10 -9.97 -11.90
C ILE A 201 13.96 -9.40 -10.48
N VAL A 202 12.74 -9.30 -9.93
CA VAL A 202 12.52 -8.87 -8.54
C VAL A 202 12.79 -10.01 -7.54
N GLY A 203 12.96 -11.23 -8.06
CA GLY A 203 13.24 -12.45 -7.34
C GLY A 203 14.69 -12.90 -7.44
N HIS A 204 14.86 -14.13 -7.92
CA HIS A 204 16.16 -14.76 -8.11
C HIS A 204 16.42 -15.15 -9.57
N GLY A 205 15.46 -14.91 -10.46
CA GLY A 205 15.56 -15.20 -11.89
C GLY A 205 15.63 -13.94 -12.75
N PHE A 206 15.34 -14.11 -14.03
CA PHE A 206 15.47 -13.05 -15.05
C PHE A 206 14.29 -13.03 -16.04
N THR A 207 13.22 -13.77 -15.76
CA THR A 207 12.06 -13.88 -16.66
C THR A 207 11.21 -12.62 -16.58
N GLY A 208 10.71 -12.16 -17.73
CA GLY A 208 9.69 -11.11 -17.78
C GLY A 208 8.32 -11.62 -17.34
N ILE A 209 7.42 -10.71 -16.97
CA ILE A 209 6.05 -11.04 -16.54
C ILE A 209 5.06 -10.23 -17.36
N SER A 210 4.02 -10.90 -17.86
CA SER A 210 2.93 -10.31 -18.62
C SER A 210 1.61 -10.37 -17.84
N ARG A 211 0.62 -9.55 -18.26
CA ARG A 211 -0.74 -9.62 -17.68
C ARG A 211 -1.36 -11.01 -17.86
N ARG A 212 -1.01 -11.70 -18.96
CA ARG A 212 -1.50 -13.05 -19.24
C ARG A 212 -1.00 -14.04 -18.19
N ASP A 213 0.26 -13.95 -17.79
CA ASP A 213 0.81 -14.84 -16.75
C ASP A 213 0.05 -14.71 -15.43
N LEU A 214 -0.36 -13.48 -15.06
CA LEU A 214 -1.19 -13.26 -13.87
C LEU A 214 -2.62 -13.75 -14.04
N ALA A 215 -3.22 -13.53 -15.22
CA ALA A 215 -4.56 -13.99 -15.56
C ALA A 215 -4.65 -15.52 -15.61
N ASP A 216 -3.60 -16.22 -16.03
CA ASP A 216 -3.55 -17.69 -16.01
C ASP A 216 -3.57 -18.26 -14.58
N VAL A 217 -3.20 -17.44 -13.58
CA VAL A 217 -3.22 -17.83 -12.15
C VAL A 217 -4.55 -17.51 -11.48
N TYR A 218 -5.06 -16.28 -11.65
CA TYR A 218 -6.22 -15.78 -10.91
C TYR A 218 -7.46 -15.48 -11.77
N GLY A 219 -7.36 -15.58 -13.10
CA GLY A 219 -8.35 -15.03 -14.03
C GLY A 219 -8.29 -13.51 -14.01
N ASP A 220 -8.92 -12.90 -13.00
CA ASP A 220 -8.77 -11.48 -12.68
C ASP A 220 -7.68 -11.29 -11.61
N PRO A 221 -6.51 -10.69 -11.94
CA PRO A 221 -5.44 -10.45 -10.98
C PRO A 221 -5.86 -9.58 -9.78
N MET A 222 -6.92 -8.77 -9.88
CA MET A 222 -7.45 -8.00 -8.74
C MET A 222 -7.95 -8.91 -7.61
N SER A 223 -8.30 -10.16 -7.91
CA SER A 223 -8.77 -11.14 -6.91
C SER A 223 -7.72 -11.41 -5.81
N VAL A 224 -6.43 -11.16 -6.05
CA VAL A 224 -5.40 -11.27 -5.01
C VAL A 224 -5.62 -10.25 -3.89
N ILE A 225 -6.12 -9.05 -4.23
CA ILE A 225 -6.38 -7.96 -3.28
C ILE A 225 -7.55 -8.35 -2.37
N ASP A 226 -8.56 -9.01 -2.91
CA ASP A 226 -9.69 -9.52 -2.14
C ASP A 226 -9.28 -10.59 -1.13
N GLN A 227 -8.35 -11.47 -1.51
CA GLN A 227 -7.76 -12.44 -0.58
C GLN A 227 -7.01 -11.76 0.57
N PHE A 228 -6.21 -10.72 0.28
CA PHE A 228 -5.55 -9.95 1.33
C PHE A 228 -6.54 -9.21 2.23
N TYR A 229 -7.61 -8.65 1.68
CA TYR A 229 -8.67 -8.06 2.49
C TYR A 229 -9.33 -9.07 3.42
N GLU A 230 -9.55 -10.28 2.95
CA GLU A 230 -10.12 -11.35 3.76
C GLU A 230 -9.17 -11.73 4.91
N CYS A 231 -7.86 -11.88 4.64
CA CYS A 231 -6.87 -12.12 5.69
C CYS A 231 -6.86 -11.00 6.75
N LEU A 232 -6.88 -9.73 6.32
CA LEU A 232 -6.88 -8.58 7.24
C LEU A 232 -8.18 -8.50 8.05
N ARG A 233 -9.32 -8.85 7.45
CA ARG A 233 -10.60 -8.97 8.14
C ARG A 233 -10.55 -10.05 9.22
N LEU A 234 -9.98 -11.21 8.91
CA LEU A 234 -9.78 -12.31 9.87
C LEU A 234 -8.84 -11.94 11.02
N LEU A 235 -7.86 -11.06 10.76
CA LEU A 235 -6.98 -10.45 11.75
C LEU A 235 -7.62 -9.31 12.56
N GLU A 236 -8.88 -8.96 12.27
CA GLU A 236 -9.62 -7.85 12.90
C GLU A 236 -8.99 -6.47 12.63
N LEU A 237 -8.30 -6.32 11.49
CA LEU A 237 -7.68 -5.06 11.06
C LEU A 237 -8.58 -4.31 10.08
N LYS A 238 -8.87 -3.04 10.40
CA LYS A 238 -9.66 -2.15 9.54
C LYS A 238 -8.74 -1.34 8.64
N VAL A 239 -8.65 -1.74 7.38
CA VAL A 239 -7.89 -1.00 6.36
C VAL A 239 -8.76 -0.08 5.54
N ASP A 240 -8.21 1.08 5.16
CA ASP A 240 -8.86 2.03 4.27
C ASP A 240 -8.62 1.66 2.80
N LYS A 241 -9.67 1.16 2.14
CA LYS A 241 -9.63 0.72 0.74
C LYS A 241 -9.77 1.85 -0.29
N LYS A 242 -10.08 3.06 0.17
CA LYS A 242 -10.45 4.20 -0.69
C LYS A 242 -9.67 5.45 -0.33
N LYS A 243 -8.54 5.28 0.35
CA LYS A 243 -7.66 6.36 0.82
C LYS A 243 -7.35 7.32 -0.33
N TYR A 244 -6.78 6.80 -1.42
CA TYR A 244 -6.40 7.62 -2.56
C TYR A 244 -7.58 8.01 -3.45
N ASP A 245 -8.67 7.22 -3.48
CA ASP A 245 -9.90 7.61 -4.20
C ASP A 245 -10.53 8.87 -3.60
N SER A 246 -10.56 8.96 -2.26
CA SER A 246 -11.05 10.12 -1.52
C SER A 246 -10.22 11.36 -1.82
N ILE A 247 -8.89 11.20 -1.84
CA ILE A 247 -7.95 12.30 -2.15
C ILE A 247 -8.09 12.70 -3.61
N ASN A 248 -8.13 11.77 -4.55
CA ASN A 248 -8.26 12.05 -5.98
C ASN A 248 -9.57 12.77 -6.29
N LYS A 249 -10.67 12.40 -5.61
CA LYS A 249 -11.93 13.14 -5.70
C LYS A 249 -11.77 14.59 -5.26
N PHE A 250 -11.03 14.84 -4.17
CA PHE A 250 -10.74 16.19 -3.69
C PHE A 250 -9.84 16.96 -4.68
N LEU A 251 -8.78 16.32 -5.18
CA LEU A 251 -7.86 16.90 -6.16
C LEU A 251 -8.55 17.27 -7.47
N ARG A 252 -9.48 16.43 -7.97
CA ARG A 252 -10.30 16.72 -9.15
C ARG A 252 -11.10 18.00 -8.97
N ALA A 253 -11.73 18.17 -7.81
CA ALA A 253 -12.48 19.40 -7.49
C ALA A 253 -11.58 20.63 -7.42
N LEU A 254 -10.35 20.51 -6.88
CA LEU A 254 -9.37 21.61 -6.93
C LEU A 254 -8.93 21.90 -8.37
N SER A 255 -8.72 20.86 -9.19
CA SER A 255 -8.22 20.99 -10.56
C SER A 255 -9.21 21.68 -11.51
N SER A 256 -10.52 21.62 -11.26
CA SER A 256 -11.52 22.28 -12.11
C SER A 256 -11.39 23.81 -12.12
N HIS A 257 -10.63 24.39 -11.17
CA HIS A 257 -10.37 25.83 -11.08
C HIS A 257 -9.04 26.25 -11.73
N VAL A 258 -8.26 25.32 -12.28
CA VAL A 258 -6.92 25.60 -12.88
C VAL A 258 -7.02 26.60 -14.05
N LYS A 259 -8.10 26.56 -14.86
CA LYS A 259 -8.33 27.54 -15.95
C LYS A 259 -8.66 28.97 -15.48
N ALA A 260 -9.25 29.15 -14.29
CA ALA A 260 -9.60 30.47 -13.79
C ALA A 260 -8.36 31.30 -13.38
N ARG A 261 -7.26 30.62 -13.02
CA ARG A 261 -6.02 31.25 -12.54
C ARG A 261 -5.06 31.65 -13.66
N GLN A 262 -5.03 30.94 -14.78
CA GLN A 262 -4.21 31.32 -15.95
C GLN A 262 -4.67 32.62 -16.63
N ILE A 263 -5.98 32.93 -16.58
CA ILE A 263 -6.54 34.12 -17.25
C ILE A 263 -6.30 35.41 -16.45
N MET A 264 -6.08 35.33 -15.13
CA MET A 264 -6.00 36.51 -14.25
C MET A 264 -4.57 36.95 -13.87
N GLY A 265 -3.52 36.26 -14.31
CA GLY A 265 -2.12 36.72 -14.10
C GLY A 265 -1.75 37.06 -12.64
N LYS A 266 -2.49 36.53 -11.66
CA LYS A 266 -2.27 36.77 -10.23
C LYS A 266 -2.44 35.46 -9.47
N VAL A 267 -1.42 35.14 -8.68
CA VAL A 267 -1.52 34.23 -7.55
C VAL A 267 -2.55 34.82 -6.60
N ILE A 268 -3.75 34.24 -6.57
CA ILE A 268 -4.78 34.58 -5.59
C ILE A 268 -5.15 33.28 -4.87
N HIS A 269 -4.78 33.25 -3.59
CA HIS A 269 -5.12 32.26 -2.57
C HIS A 269 -6.63 31.98 -2.59
N PHE A 270 -7.01 30.73 -2.33
CA PHE A 270 -8.43 30.35 -2.40
C PHE A 270 -9.23 31.14 -1.33
N GLU A 271 -10.53 31.34 -1.54
CA GLU A 271 -11.52 31.58 -0.48
C GLU A 271 -12.08 30.25 0.04
#